data_AF-A0A382GRT5-F1
#
_entry.id   AF-A0A382GRT5-F1
#
_cell.length_a   1.000
_cell.length_b   1.000
_cell.length_c   1.000
_cell.angle_alpha   90.00
_cell.angle_beta   90.00
_cell.angle_gamma   90.00
#
_symmetry.space_group_name_H-M   'P 1'
#
loop_
_entity.id
_entity.type
_entity.pdbx_description
1 polymer ?
#
loop_
_entity_poly.entity_id
_entity_poly.type
_entity_poly.pdbx_seq_one_letter_code
_entity_poly.pdbx_strand_id
1 'polypeptide(L)'
;MQLQGEVDFQHQIRPILANHCFRCHGPDEQARKADLRLDLRPDQSIFPEILTRIHHASPDELMPPPAAKKPLLSSHKKVLKQWVREGGVYTEHWAFIQPKVFPLPKTKQSSWLRNDLDRFILSSLEGQGLKPSVEAGRHRLI
;
A
#
# COMPACT_ATOMS: atom_id res chain seq x y z
N MET A 1 -2.30 -18.24 -1.52
CA MET A 1 -1.19 -17.31 -1.78
C MET A 1 -0.64 -16.86 -0.45
N GLN A 2 0.51 -17.41 -0.04
CA GLN A 2 1.30 -16.89 1.08
C GLN A 2 1.78 -15.49 0.71
N LEU A 3 1.75 -14.56 1.67
CA LEU A 3 2.46 -13.29 1.51
C LEU A 3 3.96 -13.62 1.56
N GLN A 4 4.71 -13.27 0.53
CA GLN A 4 6.16 -13.42 0.52
C GLN A 4 6.78 -12.14 1.09
N GLY A 5 7.54 -12.26 2.18
CA GLY A 5 8.14 -11.13 2.90
C GLY A 5 7.30 -10.61 4.09
N GLU A 6 7.93 -9.75 4.91
CA GLU A 6 7.29 -9.01 6.00
C GLU A 6 6.22 -8.04 5.44
N VAL A 7 5.14 -7.82 6.18
CA VAL A 7 4.06 -6.96 5.70
C VAL A 7 4.48 -5.49 5.72
N ASP A 8 4.42 -4.85 4.56
CA ASP A 8 4.70 -3.42 4.44
C ASP A 8 3.49 -2.60 4.92
N PHE A 9 3.67 -1.90 6.05
CA PHE A 9 2.60 -1.08 6.61
C PHE A 9 2.13 0.04 5.66
N GLN A 10 3.03 0.75 4.96
CA GLN A 10 2.63 1.86 4.09
C GLN A 10 1.91 1.39 2.84
N HIS A 11 2.39 0.32 2.21
CA HIS A 11 1.86 -0.14 0.92
C HIS A 11 0.70 -1.12 1.06
N GLN A 12 0.64 -1.89 2.16
CA GLN A 12 -0.34 -2.96 2.30
C GLN A 12 -1.36 -2.69 3.42
N ILE A 13 -0.98 -2.10 4.56
CA ILE A 13 -1.89 -1.94 5.72
C ILE A 13 -2.59 -0.59 5.72
N ARG A 14 -1.84 0.51 5.61
CA ARG A 14 -2.37 1.87 5.66
C ARG A 14 -3.49 2.11 4.65
N PRO A 15 -3.43 1.63 3.39
CA PRO A 15 -4.54 1.78 2.44
C PRO A 15 -5.79 1.02 2.87
N ILE A 16 -5.63 -0.15 3.51
CA ILE A 16 -6.77 -0.92 4.05
C ILE A 16 -7.41 -0.12 5.19
N LEU A 17 -6.62 0.33 6.17
CA LEU A 17 -7.15 1.08 7.31
C LEU A 17 -7.79 2.41 6.88
N ALA A 18 -7.18 3.13 5.93
CA ALA A 18 -7.72 4.38 5.39
C ALA A 18 -9.06 4.19 4.69
N ASN A 19 -9.18 3.15 3.86
CA ASN A 19 -10.40 2.91 3.11
C ASN A 19 -11.54 2.39 3.99
N HIS A 20 -11.23 1.55 4.97
CA HIS A 20 -12.23 0.76 5.69
C HIS A 20 -12.47 1.21 7.14
N CYS A 21 -11.51 1.88 7.79
CA CYS A 21 -11.53 2.10 9.25
C CYS A 21 -11.51 3.59 9.64
N PHE A 22 -10.68 4.43 9.01
CA PHE A 22 -10.42 5.81 9.48
C PHE A 22 -11.63 6.73 9.50
N ARG A 23 -12.69 6.43 8.75
CA ARG A 23 -13.91 7.25 8.80
C ARG A 23 -14.55 7.25 10.21
N CYS A 24 -14.46 6.13 10.93
CA CYS A 24 -15.02 6.00 12.28
C CYS A 24 -13.94 5.88 13.36
N HIS A 25 -12.71 5.53 13.00
CA HIS A 25 -11.59 5.34 13.93
C HIS A 25 -10.36 6.13 13.47
N GLY A 26 -10.57 7.40 13.12
CA GLY A 26 -9.55 8.28 12.56
C GLY A 26 -9.62 9.71 13.14
N PRO A 27 -9.08 10.71 12.42
CA PRO A 27 -8.83 12.02 13.00
C PRO A 27 -10.09 12.84 13.29
N ASP A 28 -11.18 12.61 12.56
CA ASP A 28 -12.45 13.33 12.74
C ASP A 28 -13.11 12.95 14.06
N GLU A 29 -13.07 13.87 15.03
CA GLU A 29 -13.64 13.68 16.37
C GLU A 29 -15.15 13.51 16.38
N GLN A 30 -15.88 14.16 15.47
CA GLN A 30 -17.33 14.09 15.44
C GLN A 30 -17.82 12.72 14.95
N ALA A 31 -17.05 12.09 14.06
CA ALA A 31 -17.33 10.75 13.55
C ALA A 31 -16.65 9.63 14.36
N ARG A 32 -15.70 9.98 15.27
CA ARG A 32 -14.85 9.01 15.97
C ARG A 32 -15.64 8.18 16.97
N LYS A 33 -15.48 6.87 16.87
CA LYS A 33 -16.07 5.87 17.77
C LYS A 33 -15.01 5.28 18.69
N ALA A 34 -15.40 5.01 19.93
CA ALA A 34 -14.56 4.42 20.98
C ALA A 34 -13.24 5.17 21.25
N ASP A 35 -13.21 6.46 20.91
CA ASP A 35 -12.01 7.31 20.94
C ASP A 35 -10.75 6.69 20.30
N LEU A 36 -10.96 5.75 19.37
CA LEU A 36 -9.89 4.96 18.77
C LEU A 36 -9.32 5.68 17.54
N ARG A 37 -7.99 5.86 17.53
CA ARG A 37 -7.24 6.48 16.44
C ARG A 37 -6.33 5.47 15.75
N LEU A 38 -6.81 4.85 14.68
CA LEU A 38 -6.04 3.92 13.85
C LEU A 38 -5.17 4.62 12.80
N ASP A 39 -5.40 5.91 12.56
CA ASP A 39 -4.57 6.76 11.71
C ASP A 39 -3.25 7.16 12.40
N LEU A 40 -3.21 7.07 13.73
CA LEU A 40 -2.02 7.15 14.57
C LEU A 40 -1.65 5.76 15.07
N ARG A 41 -0.47 5.61 15.69
CA ARG A 41 -0.06 4.35 16.31
C ARG A 41 -0.82 4.16 17.64
N PRO A 42 -1.78 3.23 17.73
CA PRO A 42 -2.48 2.96 18.98
C PRO A 42 -1.66 2.01 19.86
N ASP A 43 -2.16 1.75 21.07
CA ASP A 43 -1.63 0.69 21.93
C ASP A 43 -1.79 -0.69 21.26
N GLN A 44 -0.78 -1.56 21.35
CA GLN A 44 -0.80 -2.87 20.67
C GLN A 44 -1.87 -3.82 21.22
N SER A 45 -2.34 -3.61 22.45
CA SER A 45 -3.39 -4.40 23.10
C SER A 45 -4.72 -4.38 22.33
N ILE A 46 -4.94 -3.40 21.45
CA ILE A 46 -6.15 -3.30 20.64
C ILE A 46 -6.14 -4.23 19.41
N PHE A 47 -4.98 -4.75 18.99
CA PHE A 47 -4.88 -5.54 17.77
C PHE A 47 -5.63 -6.88 17.79
N PRO A 48 -5.63 -7.66 18.89
CA PRO A 48 -6.51 -8.82 19.02
C PRO A 48 -7.99 -8.46 18.81
N GLU A 49 -8.43 -7.32 19.37
CA GLU A 49 -9.81 -6.85 19.22
C GLU A 49 -10.13 -6.50 17.77
N ILE A 50 -9.21 -5.86 17.03
CA ILE A 50 -9.39 -5.64 15.58
C ILE A 50 -9.64 -6.96 14.86
N LEU A 51 -8.84 -8.00 15.14
CA LEU A 51 -8.99 -9.29 14.48
C LEU A 51 -10.33 -9.96 14.81
N THR A 52 -10.81 -9.82 16.04
CA THR A 52 -12.15 -10.27 16.44
C THR A 52 -13.22 -9.52 15.64
N ARG A 53 -13.14 -8.18 15.62
CA ARG A 53 -14.13 -7.30 14.98
C ARG A 53 -14.26 -7.52 13.49
N ILE A 54 -13.17 -7.77 12.76
CA ILE A 54 -13.24 -8.00 11.30
C ILE A 54 -13.80 -9.38 10.93
N HIS A 55 -13.92 -10.29 11.90
CA HIS A 55 -14.45 -11.65 11.74
C HIS A 55 -15.74 -11.89 12.54
N HIS A 56 -16.28 -10.87 13.20
CA HIS A 56 -17.42 -11.03 14.09
C HIS A 56 -18.69 -11.48 13.34
N ALA A 57 -19.47 -12.37 13.95
CA ALA A 57 -20.69 -12.91 13.33
C ALA A 57 -21.88 -11.94 13.40
N SER A 58 -22.02 -11.21 14.51
CA SER A 58 -23.06 -10.17 14.65
C SER A 58 -22.75 -8.95 13.77
N PRO A 59 -23.71 -8.47 12.94
CA PRO A 59 -23.57 -7.26 12.13
C PRO A 59 -23.24 -5.98 12.90
N ASP A 60 -23.72 -5.86 14.15
CA ASP A 60 -23.54 -4.65 14.98
C ASP A 60 -22.11 -4.54 15.54
N GLU A 61 -21.49 -5.70 15.76
CA GLU A 61 -20.13 -5.81 16.28
C GLU A 61 -19.09 -5.92 15.15
N LEU A 62 -19.51 -6.31 13.94
CA LEU A 62 -18.66 -6.47 12.76
C LEU A 62 -18.10 -5.14 12.28
N MET A 63 -16.79 -5.10 12.05
CA MET A 63 -16.11 -3.94 11.47
C MET A 63 -15.48 -4.28 10.11
N PRO A 64 -15.64 -3.43 9.08
CA PRO A 64 -16.50 -2.24 9.06
C PRO A 64 -18.00 -2.61 9.14
N PRO A 65 -18.85 -1.76 9.74
CA PRO A 65 -20.28 -2.05 9.83
C PRO A 65 -20.90 -2.17 8.42
N PRO A 66 -21.90 -3.06 8.20
CA PRO A 66 -22.52 -3.21 6.88
C PRO A 66 -23.06 -1.90 6.29
N ALA A 67 -23.62 -1.02 7.14
CA ALA A 67 -24.09 0.30 6.74
C ALA A 67 -23.00 1.21 6.15
N ALA A 68 -21.73 0.92 6.42
CA ALA A 68 -20.62 1.66 5.82
C ALA A 68 -20.41 1.34 4.34
N LYS A 69 -20.97 0.24 3.83
CA LYS A 69 -20.84 -0.22 2.43
C LYS A 69 -19.39 -0.31 1.93
N LYS A 70 -18.46 -0.62 2.84
CA LYS A 70 -17.02 -0.79 2.55
C LYS A 70 -16.48 -2.09 3.17
N PRO A 71 -16.99 -3.27 2.76
CA PRO A 71 -16.56 -4.53 3.35
C PRO A 71 -15.07 -4.81 3.08
N LEU A 72 -14.41 -5.50 4.01
CA LEU A 72 -13.06 -6.00 3.79
C LEU A 72 -13.09 -7.24 2.89
N LEU A 73 -12.22 -7.27 1.90
CA LEU A 73 -11.95 -8.48 1.11
C LEU A 73 -11.23 -9.53 1.96
N SER A 74 -11.38 -10.80 1.61
CA SER A 74 -10.68 -11.91 2.27
C SER A 74 -9.15 -11.75 2.21
N SER A 75 -8.62 -11.13 1.16
CA SER A 75 -7.19 -10.77 1.05
C SER A 75 -6.80 -9.71 2.08
N HIS A 76 -7.60 -8.64 2.25
CA HIS A 76 -7.34 -7.60 3.25
C HIS A 76 -7.30 -8.19 4.66
N LYS A 77 -8.26 -9.04 5.02
CA LYS A 77 -8.28 -9.70 6.33
C LYS A 77 -7.04 -10.57 6.57
N LYS A 78 -6.54 -11.27 5.54
CA LYS A 78 -5.30 -12.05 5.63
C LYS A 78 -4.07 -11.18 5.87
N VAL A 79 -3.95 -10.06 5.17
CA VAL A 79 -2.84 -9.11 5.34
C VAL A 79 -2.88 -8.49 6.75
N LEU A 80 -4.05 -8.03 7.21
CA LEU A 80 -4.22 -7.52 8.57
C LEU A 80 -3.85 -8.55 9.64
N LYS A 81 -4.31 -9.81 9.47
CA LYS A 81 -3.96 -10.91 10.38
C LYS A 81 -2.46 -11.20 10.42
N GLN A 82 -1.78 -11.12 9.28
CA GLN A 82 -0.34 -11.32 9.21
C GLN A 82 0.40 -10.18 9.91
N TRP A 83 0.04 -8.93 9.61
CA TRP A 83 0.64 -7.75 10.24
C TRP A 83 0.48 -7.73 11.77
N VAL A 84 -0.69 -8.10 12.29
CA VAL A 84 -0.88 -8.22 13.75
C VAL A 84 0.02 -9.31 14.35
N ARG A 85 0.23 -10.44 13.64
CA ARG A 85 1.15 -11.50 14.09
C ARG A 85 2.60 -11.05 14.11
N GLU A 86 2.97 -10.14 13.20
CA GLU A 86 4.28 -9.50 13.12
C GLU A 86 4.45 -8.35 14.13
N GLY A 87 3.51 -8.18 15.07
CA GLY A 87 3.58 -7.16 16.12
C GLY A 87 2.90 -5.83 15.78
N GLY A 88 2.19 -5.76 14.65
CA GLY A 88 1.39 -4.61 14.26
C GLY A 88 2.20 -3.31 14.16
N VAL A 89 3.40 -3.41 13.58
CA VAL A 89 4.35 -2.30 13.47
C VAL A 89 3.77 -1.20 12.58
N TYR A 90 3.68 0.01 13.12
CA TYR A 90 3.41 1.23 12.36
C TYR A 90 4.74 1.81 11.87
N THR A 91 4.76 2.25 10.61
CA THR A 91 5.89 3.00 10.06
C THR A 91 5.53 4.45 9.85
N GLU A 92 6.54 5.32 9.84
CA GLU A 92 6.36 6.74 9.54
C GLU A 92 5.73 6.96 8.18
N HIS A 93 5.05 8.08 8.00
CA HIS A 93 4.52 8.46 6.70
C HIS A 93 5.67 8.60 5.68
N TRP A 94 5.46 8.15 4.45
CA TRP A 94 6.49 8.11 3.40
C TRP A 94 7.21 9.45 3.19
N ALA A 95 6.54 10.58 3.43
CA ALA A 95 7.11 11.92 3.30
C ALA A 95 8.25 12.22 4.31
N PHE A 96 8.33 11.46 5.40
CA PHE A 96 9.37 11.59 6.43
C PHE A 96 10.45 10.51 6.33
N ILE A 97 10.25 9.52 5.46
CA ILE A 97 11.23 8.47 5.21
C ILE A 97 12.16 8.96 4.10
N GLN A 98 13.46 9.01 4.38
CA GLN A 98 14.45 9.37 3.38
C GLN A 98 14.37 8.41 2.17
N PRO A 99 14.25 8.92 0.93
CA PRO A 99 14.24 8.07 -0.26
C PRO A 99 15.52 7.24 -0.34
N LYS A 100 15.36 5.94 -0.58
CA LYS A 100 16.49 5.05 -0.84
C LYS A 100 16.97 5.27 -2.27
N VAL A 101 18.26 5.54 -2.43
CA VAL A 101 18.90 5.61 -3.75
C VAL A 101 19.11 4.19 -4.26
N PHE A 102 18.53 3.87 -5.41
CA PHE A 102 18.77 2.60 -6.10
C PHE A 102 19.84 2.78 -7.18
N PRO A 103 20.71 1.78 -7.40
CA PRO A 103 21.70 1.84 -8.47
C PRO A 103 20.98 1.90 -9.82
N LEU A 104 21.51 2.73 -10.72
CA LEU A 104 20.96 2.85 -12.06
C LEU A 104 21.19 1.55 -12.85
N PRO A 105 20.18 1.06 -13.59
CA PRO A 105 20.33 -0.12 -14.42
C PRO A 105 21.43 0.06 -15.48
N LYS A 106 22.20 -1.00 -15.71
CA LYS A 106 23.14 -1.06 -16.83
C LYS A 106 22.37 -1.39 -18.11
N THR A 107 22.61 -0.63 -19.16
CA THR A 107 21.92 -0.77 -20.45
C THR A 107 22.93 -0.83 -21.59
N LYS A 108 22.59 -1.51 -22.69
CA LYS A 108 23.49 -1.68 -23.83
C LYS A 108 23.45 -0.49 -24.80
N GLN A 109 22.30 0.17 -24.95
CA GLN A 109 22.12 1.26 -25.93
C GLN A 109 22.16 2.65 -25.27
N SER A 110 23.35 3.12 -24.88
CA SER A 110 23.51 4.42 -24.21
C SER A 110 23.07 5.62 -25.05
N SER A 111 23.14 5.53 -26.39
CA SER A 111 22.75 6.60 -27.31
C SER A 111 21.24 6.88 -27.35
N TRP A 112 20.41 5.95 -26.87
CA TRP A 112 18.96 6.16 -26.77
C TRP A 112 18.55 6.92 -25.49
N LEU A 113 19.43 6.94 -24.49
CA LEU A 113 19.16 7.57 -23.20
C LEU A 113 19.19 9.10 -23.33
N ARG A 114 18.13 9.78 -22.88
CA ARG A 114 18.07 11.24 -22.72
C ARG A 114 18.28 11.67 -21.28
N ASN A 115 17.89 10.82 -20.32
CA ASN A 115 18.09 11.02 -18.89
C ASN A 115 18.21 9.66 -18.16
N ASP A 116 18.40 9.70 -16.84
CA ASP A 116 18.57 8.49 -16.03
C ASP A 116 17.31 7.62 -15.88
N LEU A 117 16.10 8.17 -16.06
CA LEU A 117 14.86 7.38 -16.06
C LEU A 117 14.80 6.44 -17.26
N ASP A 118 15.35 6.86 -18.41
CA ASP A 118 15.37 6.04 -19.63
C ASP A 118 16.14 4.73 -19.43
N ARG A 119 17.07 4.69 -18.47
CA ARG A 119 17.81 3.47 -18.12
C ARG A 119 16.91 2.37 -17.61
N PHE A 120 15.88 2.71 -16.83
CA PHE A 120 14.92 1.74 -16.32
C PHE A 120 14.01 1.21 -17.43
N ILE A 121 13.55 2.10 -18.32
CA ILE A 121 12.73 1.72 -19.48
C ILE A 121 13.54 0.81 -20.41
N LEU A 122 14.75 1.23 -20.79
CA LEU A 122 15.61 0.48 -21.69
C LEU A 122 16.04 -0.85 -21.08
N SER A 123 16.36 -0.90 -19.77
CA SER A 123 16.67 -2.15 -19.09
C SER A 123 15.49 -3.13 -19.12
N SER A 124 14.26 -2.65 -18.93
CA SER A 124 13.06 -3.48 -19.05
C SER A 124 12.84 -3.99 -20.48
N LEU A 125 13.01 -3.14 -21.50
CA LEU A 125 12.91 -3.53 -22.91
C LEU A 125 13.97 -4.59 -23.26
N GLU A 126 15.24 -4.32 -22.93
CA GLU A 126 16.35 -5.25 -23.18
C GLU A 126 16.14 -6.60 -22.47
N GLY A 127 15.64 -6.59 -21.25
CA GLY A 127 15.30 -7.80 -20.50
C GLY A 127 14.18 -8.64 -21.13
N GLN A 128 13.28 -7.98 -21.88
CA GLN A 128 12.22 -8.64 -22.65
C GLN A 128 12.62 -8.91 -24.12
N GLY A 129 13.88 -8.63 -24.49
CA GLY A 129 14.36 -8.79 -25.87
C GLY A 129 13.80 -7.75 -26.86
N LEU A 130 13.16 -6.69 -26.36
CA LEU A 130 12.61 -5.61 -27.16
C LEU A 130 13.65 -4.51 -27.40
N LYS A 131 13.42 -3.73 -28.46
CA LYS A 131 14.20 -2.53 -28.77
C LYS A 131 13.27 -1.31 -28.80
N PRO A 132 13.76 -0.12 -28.43
CA PRO A 132 12.99 1.09 -28.60
C PRO A 132 12.61 1.31 -30.07
N SER A 133 11.42 1.85 -30.31
CA SER A 133 11.02 2.29 -31.64
C SER A 133 11.81 3.53 -32.06
N VAL A 134 11.90 3.75 -33.37
CA VAL A 134 12.42 5.00 -33.92
C VAL A 134 11.53 6.17 -33.50
N GLU A 135 12.16 7.31 -33.19
CA GLU A 135 11.41 8.53 -32.86
C GLU A 135 10.53 8.95 -34.03
N ALA A 136 9.25 9.20 -33.76
CA ALA A 136 8.33 9.67 -34.77
C ALA A 136 8.73 11.09 -35.22
N GLY A 137 8.75 11.33 -36.53
CA GLY A 137 8.99 12.67 -37.05
C GLY A 137 7.88 13.63 -36.63
N ARG A 138 8.22 14.92 -36.42
CA ARG A 138 7.27 15.96 -35.97
C ARG A 138 5.96 16.00 -36.78
N HIS A 139 6.03 15.75 -38.09
CA HIS A 139 4.88 15.73 -39.00
C HIS A 139 3.88 14.59 -38.72
N ARG A 140 4.22 13.56 -37.93
CA ARG A 140 3.33 12.47 -37.51
C ARG A 140 2.76 12.63 -36.10
N LEU A 141 3.17 13.67 -35.37
CA LEU A 141 2.76 13.92 -33.98
C LEU A 141 1.69 15.02 -33.85
N ILE A 142 1.19 15.52 -34.98
CA ILE A 142 0.14 16.53 -35.11
C ILE A 142 -1.16 15.90 -35.59
#